data_AF-A0A386C9M9-F1
#
_entry.id   AF-A0A386C9M9-F1
#
_cell.length_a   1.000
_cell.length_b   1.000
_cell.length_c   1.000
_cell.angle_alpha   90.00
_cell.angle_beta   90.00
_cell.angle_gamma   90.00
#
_symmetry.space_group_name_H-M   'P 1'
#
loop_
_entity.id
_entity.type
_entity.pdbx_description
1 polymer ?
#
loop_
_entity_poly.entity_id
_entity_poly.type
_entity_poly.pdbx_seq_one_letter_code
_entity_poly.pdbx_strand_id
1 'polypeptide(L)' 'DPEIVDDLYLAALARPPRDGERKAVLEYVARQPDRKLAFEDLLWAIVNTKEFLFNH' A
#
# COMPACT_ATOMS: atom_id res chain seq x y z
N ASP A 1 -9.68 -8.49 0.24
CA ASP A 1 -9.22 -7.08 0.27
C ASP A 1 -7.98 -6.87 1.13
N PRO A 2 -8.01 -7.12 2.45
CA PRO A 2 -6.85 -6.86 3.29
C PRO A 2 -5.63 -7.72 2.95
N GLU A 3 -5.84 -8.97 2.52
CA GLU A 3 -4.74 -9.88 2.16
C GLU A 3 -3.93 -9.39 0.96
N ILE A 4 -4.57 -8.73 -0.02
CA ILE A 4 -3.88 -8.17 -1.19
C ILE A 4 -3.01 -6.99 -0.78
N VAL A 5 -3.50 -6.16 0.15
CA VAL A 5 -2.73 -5.03 0.71
C VAL A 5 -1.54 -5.54 1.52
N ASP A 6 -1.74 -6.56 2.35
CA ASP A 6 -0.66 -7.20 3.11
C ASP A 6 0.43 -7.79 2.20
N ASP A 7 0.03 -8.51 1.15
CA ASP A 7 0.97 -9.10 0.18
C ASP A 7 1.75 -8.01 -0.60
N LEU A 8 1.08 -6.91 -0.98
CA LEU A 8 1.72 -5.76 -1.63
C LEU A 8 2.76 -5.07 -0.74
N TYR A 9 2.43 -4.86 0.53
CA TYR A 9 3.36 -4.27 1.50
C TYR A 9 4.52 -5.21 1.81
N LEU A 10 4.28 -6.52 1.90
CA LEU A 10 5.35 -7.50 2.02
C LEU A 10 6.25 -7.54 0.78
N ALA A 11 5.67 -7.46 -0.42
CA ALA A 11 6.45 -7.45 -1.66
C ALA A 11 7.26 -6.15 -1.85
N ALA A 12 6.72 -5.00 -1.45
CA ALA A 12 7.35 -3.69 -1.66
C ALA A 12 8.27 -3.23 -0.50
N LEU A 13 7.88 -3.48 0.75
CA LEU A 13 8.57 -3.03 1.96
C LEU A 13 9.10 -4.17 2.84
N ALA A 14 8.95 -5.45 2.42
CA ALA A 14 9.35 -6.63 3.19
C ALA A 14 8.74 -6.70 4.60
N ARG A 15 7.61 -6.01 4.83
CA ARG A 15 6.91 -5.95 6.11
C ARG A 15 5.41 -5.82 5.90
N PRO A 16 4.57 -6.29 6.84
CA PRO A 16 3.14 -6.03 6.79
C PRO A 16 2.82 -4.53 6.98
N PRO A 17 1.68 -4.05 6.44
CA PRO A 17 1.22 -2.69 6.65
C PRO A 17 0.92 -2.47 8.13
N ARG A 18 1.20 -1.26 8.63
CA ARG A 18 0.78 -0.85 9.98
C ARG A 18 -0.72 -0.59 10.00
N ASP A 19 -1.37 -0.69 11.16
CA ASP A 19 -2.83 -0.45 11.29
C ASP A 19 -3.30 0.87 10.67
N GLY A 20 -2.55 1.96 10.88
CA GLY A 20 -2.87 3.27 10.30
C GLY A 20 -2.75 3.32 8.78
N GLU A 21 -1.73 2.66 8.23
CA GLU A 21 -1.49 2.53 6.79
C GLU A 21 -2.61 1.67 6.17
N ARG A 22 -2.85 0.49 6.73
CA ARG A 22 -3.87 -0.46 6.28
C ARG A 22 -5.24 0.19 6.19
N LYS A 23 -5.62 0.98 7.19
CA LYS A 23 -6.90 1.71 7.18
C LYS A 23 -6.94 2.76 6.07
N ALA A 24 -5.88 3.54 5.90
CA ALA A 24 -5.79 4.54 4.83
C ALA A 24 -5.89 3.90 3.44
N VAL A 25 -5.21 2.78 3.22
CA VAL A 25 -5.26 2.02 1.97
C VAL A 25 -6.64 1.44 1.73
N LEU A 26 -7.26 0.82 2.72
CA LEU A 26 -8.61 0.26 2.59
C LEU A 26 -9.65 1.35 2.29
N GLU A 27 -9.56 2.52 2.94
CA GLU A 27 -10.41 3.67 2.63
C GLU A 27 -10.15 4.22 1.22
N TYR A 28 -8.90 4.23 0.78
CA TYR A 28 -8.53 4.67 -0.57
C TYR A 28 -9.06 3.73 -1.65
N VAL A 29 -8.81 2.42 -1.51
CA VAL A 29 -9.30 1.38 -2.42
C VAL A 29 -10.82 1.35 -2.45
N ALA A 30 -11.49 1.56 -1.33
CA ALA A 30 -12.96 1.62 -1.26
C ALA A 30 -13.56 2.85 -1.97
N ARG A 31 -12.80 3.95 -2.10
CA ARG A 31 -13.23 5.17 -2.79
C ARG A 31 -12.97 5.13 -4.30
N GLN A 32 -12.12 4.23 -4.77
CA GLN A 32 -11.76 4.13 -6.17
C GLN A 32 -12.71 3.18 -6.92
N PRO A 33 -13.23 3.57 -8.09
CA PRO A 33 -14.07 2.72 -8.91
C PRO A 33 -13.28 1.56 -9.53
N ASP A 34 -11.96 1.74 -9.71
CA ASP A 34 -11.07 0.73 -10.28
C ASP A 34 -10.03 0.28 -9.25
N ARG A 35 -10.21 -0.96 -8.77
CA ARG A 35 -9.33 -1.55 -7.74
C ARG A 35 -7.92 -1.73 -8.26
N LYS A 36 -7.73 -2.02 -9.56
CA LYS A 36 -6.40 -2.22 -10.14
C LYS A 36 -5.59 -0.94 -10.10
N LEU A 37 -6.21 0.15 -10.54
CA LEU A 37 -5.61 1.48 -10.50
C LEU A 37 -5.26 1.91 -9.07
N ALA A 38 -6.13 1.58 -8.11
CA ALA A 38 -5.89 1.88 -6.69
C ALA A 38 -4.66 1.15 -6.13
N PHE A 39 -4.43 -0.11 -6.52
CA PHE A 39 -3.25 -0.87 -6.11
C PHE A 39 -1.96 -0.38 -6.80
N GLU A 40 -2.04 0.02 -8.08
CA GLU A 40 -0.89 0.62 -8.79
C GLU A 40 -0.49 1.96 -8.18
N ASP A 41 -1.46 2.80 -7.85
CA ASP A 41 -1.24 4.09 -7.21
C ASP A 41 -0.67 3.91 -5.79
N LEU A 42 -1.15 2.90 -5.07
CA LEU A 42 -0.59 2.50 -3.78
C LEU A 42 0.88 2.07 -3.90
N LEU A 43 1.21 1.23 -4.88
CA LEU A 43 2.58 0.79 -5.13
C LEU A 43 3.48 2.00 -5.45
N TRP A 44 2.99 2.92 -6.28
CA TRP A 44 3.67 4.18 -6.56
C TRP A 44 3.89 5.01 -5.29
N ALA A 45 2.87 5.15 -4.44
CA ALA A 45 2.97 5.87 -3.18
C ALA A 45 4.01 5.23 -2.25
N ILE A 46 4.02 3.90 -2.13
CA ILE A 46 5.01 3.15 -1.33
C ILE A 46 6.43 3.38 -1.86
N VAL A 47 6.65 3.25 -3.17
CA VAL A 47 7.98 3.49 -3.79
C VAL A 47 8.44 4.94 -3.60
N ASN A 48 7.52 5.90 -3.56
CA ASN A 48 7.82 7.32 -3.32
C ASN A 48 7.86 7.71 -1.85
N THR A 49 7.47 6.82 -0.93
CA THR A 49 7.52 7.15 0.49
C THR A 49 8.97 7.21 0.97
N LYS A 50 9.20 8.15 1.90
CA LYS A 50 10.48 8.30 2.60
C LYS A 50 10.92 6.98 3.27
N GLU A 51 9.97 6.12 3.64
CA GLU A 51 10.28 4.82 4.25
C GLU A 51 11.03 3.87 3.31
N PHE A 52 10.82 3.95 1.99
CA PHE A 52 11.64 3.23 1.00
C PHE A 52 13.01 3.91 0.82
N LEU A 53 13.02 5.24 0.77
CA LEU A 53 14.24 6.06 0.60
C LEU A 53 15.23 5.97 1.78
N PHE A 54 14.74 5.73 2.99
CA PHE A 54 15.57 5.63 4.21
C PHE A 54 15.81 4.18 4.66
N ASN A 55 15.40 3.17 3.88
CA ASN A 55 15.72 1.77 4.15
C ASN A 55 17.12 1.41 3.62
N HIS A 56 18.14 2.20 4.00
CA HIS A 56 19.57 1.97 3.76
C HIS A 56 20.38 2.24 5.03
#